data_AF-A0A162L3B1-F1
#
_entry.id   AF-A0A162L3B1-F1
#
_cell.length_a   1.000
_cell.length_b   1.000
_cell.length_c   1.000
_cell.angle_alpha   90.00
_cell.angle_beta   90.00
_cell.angle_gamma   90.00
#
_symmetry.space_group_name_H-M   'P 1'
#
loop_
_entity.id
_entity.type
_entity.pdbx_description
1 polymer ?
#
loop_
_entity_poly.entity_id
_entity_poly.type
_entity_poly.pdbx_seq_one_letter_code
_entity_poly.pdbx_strand_id
1 'polypeptide(L)' 'MRSGHDLIVDFRTGEDRIDITGWQVDSLSSIFMEQTAGDTVLSFDGAMLRVHGRVMADDLIW' A
#
# COMPACT_ATOMS: atom_id res chain seq x y z
N MET A 1 3.40 -11.05 -17.85
CA MET A 1 3.00 -10.15 -16.75
C MET A 1 3.70 -10.66 -15.49
N ARG A 2 4.56 -9.87 -14.85
CA ARG A 2 5.11 -10.25 -13.54
C ARG A 2 4.01 -9.99 -12.52
N SER A 3 3.34 -11.05 -12.07
CA SER A 3 2.44 -11.05 -10.92
C SER A 3 3.26 -11.01 -9.62
N GLY A 4 4.10 -9.99 -9.48
CA GLY A 4 4.89 -9.79 -8.27
C GLY A 4 3.99 -9.23 -7.19
N HIS A 5 3.72 -10.01 -6.16
CA HIS A 5 3.16 -9.49 -4.92
C HIS A 5 4.34 -8.98 -4.10
N ASP A 6 4.48 -7.67 -3.98
CA ASP A 6 5.51 -7.09 -3.14
C ASP A 6 5.08 -7.17 -1.66
N LEU A 7 6.04 -7.46 -0.79
CA LEU A 7 5.84 -7.59 0.65
C LEU A 7 6.85 -6.71 1.41
N ILE A 8 6.33 -5.82 2.25
CA ILE A 8 7.11 -5.04 3.22
C ILE A 8 6.81 -5.62 4.62
N VAL A 9 7.83 -5.89 5.44
CA VAL A 9 7.67 -6.64 6.71
C VAL A 9 7.90 -5.84 7.99
N ASP A 10 8.52 -4.67 7.91
CA ASP A 10 8.98 -3.87 9.07
C ASP A 10 8.49 -2.42 9.02
N PHE A 11 7.37 -2.19 8.33
CA PHE A 11 6.75 -0.87 8.21
C PHE A 11 6.25 -0.35 9.57
N ARG A 12 6.66 0.86 9.94
CA ARG A 12 6.22 1.56 11.16
C ARG A 12 5.23 2.67 10.81
N THR A 13 3.96 2.45 11.17
CA THR A 13 2.86 3.40 11.00
C THR A 13 3.21 4.77 11.59
N GLY A 14 3.01 5.85 10.82
CA GLY A 14 3.26 7.22 11.26
C GLY A 14 4.74 7.64 11.24
N GLU A 15 5.68 6.72 11.04
CA GLU A 15 7.12 7.00 10.94
C GLU A 15 7.61 6.82 9.49
N ASP A 16 7.27 5.69 8.88
CA ASP A 16 7.69 5.36 7.52
C ASP A 16 6.67 5.88 6.48
N ARG A 17 7.11 6.02 5.23
CA ARG A 17 6.29 6.48 4.11
C ARG A 17 6.41 5.51 2.93
N ILE A 18 5.30 5.26 2.25
CA ILE A 18 5.24 4.45 1.04
C ILE A 18 4.90 5.38 -0.13
N ASP A 19 5.79 5.47 -1.10
CA ASP A 19 5.57 6.20 -2.33
C ASP A 19 4.97 5.27 -3.39
N ILE A 20 3.72 5.56 -3.76
CA ILE A 20 2.94 4.88 -4.80
C ILE A 20 2.62 5.82 -5.96
N THR A 21 3.29 6.97 -6.11
CA THR A 21 3.11 7.90 -7.24
C THR A 21 3.35 7.20 -8.60
N GLY A 22 4.18 6.16 -8.61
CA GLY A 22 4.41 5.30 -9.78
C GLY A 22 3.16 4.52 -10.24
N TRP A 23 2.13 4.39 -9.40
CA TRP A 23 0.86 3.78 -9.76
C TRP A 23 -0.08 4.75 -10.49
N GLN A 24 0.27 6.05 -10.57
CA GLN A 24 -0.47 7.08 -11.31
C GLN A 24 -1.96 7.13 -10.91
N VAL A 25 -2.20 7.11 -9.60
CA VAL A 25 -3.55 7.20 -9.03
C VAL A 25 -4.03 8.65 -9.00
N ASP A 26 -5.22 8.93 -9.54
CA ASP A 26 -5.79 10.28 -9.55
C ASP A 26 -6.32 10.72 -8.16
N SER A 27 -6.57 9.76 -7.27
CA SER A 27 -7.12 9.96 -5.93
C SER A 27 -6.84 8.74 -5.05
N LEU A 28 -6.61 8.94 -3.74
CA LEU A 28 -6.56 7.84 -2.76
C LEU A 28 -7.81 6.96 -2.78
N SER A 29 -8.98 7.53 -3.12
CA SER A 29 -10.23 6.77 -3.20
C SER A 29 -10.23 5.71 -4.31
N SER A 30 -9.31 5.81 -5.27
CA SER A 30 -9.15 4.86 -6.36
C SER A 30 -8.34 3.63 -5.94
N ILE A 31 -7.61 3.70 -4.82
CA ILE A 31 -6.86 2.57 -4.27
C ILE A 31 -7.79 1.74 -3.40
N PHE A 32 -7.79 0.42 -3.62
CA PHE A 32 -8.43 -0.49 -2.69
C PHE A 32 -7.45 -0.81 -1.55
N MET A 33 -7.86 -0.49 -0.32
CA MET A 33 -7.10 -0.79 0.89
C MET A 33 -7.89 -1.76 1.78
N GLU A 34 -7.31 -2.92 2.05
CA GLU A 34 -7.84 -3.91 2.99
C GLU A 34 -6.89 -4.03 4.18
N GLN A 35 -7.42 -3.84 5.40
CA GLN A 35 -6.67 -4.02 6.63
C GLN A 35 -7.16 -5.27 7.37
N THR A 36 -6.20 -6.10 7.76
CA THR A 36 -6.42 -7.26 8.65
C THR A 36 -5.71 -7.01 9.99
N ALA A 37 -5.82 -7.94 10.94
CA ALA A 37 -5.18 -7.81 12.25
C ALA A 37 -3.64 -7.70 12.19
N GLY A 38 -3.01 -8.11 11.08
CA GLY A 38 -1.56 -8.14 10.95
C GLY A 38 -1.00 -7.52 9.67
N ASP A 39 -1.82 -7.23 8.66
CA ASP A 39 -1.35 -6.71 7.38
C ASP A 39 -2.31 -5.69 6.77
N THR A 40 -1.75 -4.82 5.94
CA THR A 40 -2.49 -3.96 5.01
C THR A 40 -2.18 -4.39 3.58
N VAL A 41 -3.21 -4.50 2.74
CA VAL A 41 -3.07 -4.72 1.31
C VAL A 41 -3.52 -3.47 0.57
N LEU A 42 -2.66 -2.94 -0.28
CA LEU A 42 -2.94 -1.86 -1.22
C LEU A 42 -3.03 -2.48 -2.62
N SER A 43 -4.08 -2.16 -3.38
CA SER A 43 -4.20 -2.62 -4.76
C SER A 43 -4.85 -1.58 -5.68
N PHE A 44 -4.34 -1.51 -6.90
CA PHE A 44 -4.82 -0.62 -7.97
C PHE A 44 -4.40 -1.18 -9.33
N ASP A 45 -5.31 -1.23 -10.31
CA ASP A 45 -5.04 -1.65 -11.70
C ASP A 45 -4.18 -2.94 -11.84
N GLY A 46 -4.46 -3.95 -11.01
CA GLY A 46 -3.73 -5.21 -11.01
C GLY A 46 -2.37 -5.19 -10.27
N ALA A 47 -1.89 -4.03 -9.81
CA ALA A 47 -0.80 -3.93 -8.85
C ALA A 47 -1.29 -4.28 -7.43
N MET A 48 -0.43 -4.92 -6.65
CA MET A 48 -0.70 -5.28 -5.26
C MET A 48 0.56 -5.15 -4.41
N LEU A 49 0.45 -4.41 -3.32
CA LEU A 49 1.47 -4.30 -2.28
C LEU A 49 0.88 -4.77 -0.96
N ARG A 50 1.51 -5.77 -0.33
CA ARG A 50 1.20 -6.19 1.03
C ARG A 50 2.21 -5.57 1.99
N VAL A 51 1.72 -5.05 3.08
CA VAL A 51 2.52 -4.47 4.15
C VAL A 51 2.17 -5.17 5.44
N HIS A 52 3.16 -5.76 6.10
CA HIS A 52 2.98 -6.26 7.46
C HIS A 52 2.84 -5.06 8.41
N GLY A 53 1.75 -5.06 9.16
CA GLY A 53 1.33 -3.92 9.97
C GLY A 53 0.26 -3.06 9.31
N ARG A 54 -0.04 -1.94 9.98
CA ARG A 54 -1.10 -1.02 9.57
C ARG A 54 -0.52 0.12 8.73
N VAL A 55 -1.13 0.44 7.61
CA VAL A 55 -0.80 1.63 6.82
C VAL A 55 -1.94 2.63 6.93
N MET A 56 -1.65 3.87 7.35
CA MET A 56 -2.64 4.94 7.34
C MET A 56 -2.57 5.75 6.04
N ALA A 57 -3.62 6.52 5.75
CA ALA A 57 -3.61 7.41 4.58
C ALA A 57 -2.45 8.41 4.61
N ASP A 58 -2.11 8.92 5.79
CA ASP A 58 -0.99 9.84 6.01
C ASP A 58 0.38 9.21 5.74
N ASP A 59 0.45 7.88 5.67
CA ASP A 59 1.66 7.13 5.37
C ASP A 59 1.93 6.97 3.86
N LEU A 60 0.97 7.37 3.02
CA LEU A 60 1.05 7.24 1.57
C LEU A 60 1.42 8.55 0.89
N ILE A 61 2.33 8.45 -0.08
CA ILE A 61 2.61 9.48 -1.07
C ILE A 61 2.07 8.96 -2.40
N TRP A 62 1.15 9.69 -3.03
CA TRP A 62 0.35 9.22 -4.16
C TRP A 62 0.22 10.31 -5.23
#